data_AF-A0A3N0YL48-F1
#
_entry.id   AF-A0A3N0YL48-F1
#
_cell.length_a   1.000
_cell.length_b   1.000
_cell.length_c   1.000
_cell.angle_alpha   90.00
_cell.angle_beta   90.00
_cell.angle_gamma   90.00
#
_symmetry.space_group_name_H-M   'P 1'
#
loop_
_entity.id
_entity.type
_entity.pdbx_description
1 polymer ?
#
loop_
_entity_poly.entity_id
_entity_poly.type
_entity_poly.pdbx_seq_one_letter_code
_entity_poly.pdbx_strand_id
1 'polypeptide(L)'
;MYPGEICPIPIGIEAQTVSGQPASNVFQVYDPLQGFVCVNGACPDYRVRFTCPASFCGTSMYILIYSPSLCYTNLFCLYCKFAVFFLFYFFLYSSECVTRWFDSDNPNTNGGDSELLTTLLGLYPGYICPNPLGIEAQTTSGLSASQTGNVFQVYNPTIGFSCVNANQGGGFCADYKVRFTCPEDWCSNCGTPWFDRDNPQGGDYETLPLILIAYPLQVCAQPIAIEVTTITGTPVLPTGSGITVYDPLQGFVCVNGACPDYRVRFTCPASFCGTKCVTRWFDSDNPNTNGGDSELLTTLLGLYPGYICPNPLGIEAQTTSGLSASQTGNVFQVYNPTIGFSCVNANQGGGICADYKVRFTCPEDWCSKCRTPWFDRDDPSGVGDYETLPLILIAYPLQVCAQPIAIEVTTITGTPVLPNGSGITVYDPLQGFVCVNGACPDYRVRFTCPASFCGTKCVTRWFDSDNPNTNGGDSELLTTLLGLYPGYICPNPLGIEAQTTSGLSASQTGNVFQVTPWFDQEDPTGPGDNEKLPLILIAYPLQVCAQPIAIEVTTITGTPVLPSGNQFPVYDPLQGFECENEPQSGWICQDYKVRYKCPQSFCNISVLSNVSSEVKNITVNY
;
A
#
# COMPACT_ATOMS: atom_id res chain seq x y z
N MET A 1 -25.69 43.39 -15.96
CA MET A 1 -25.01 43.18 -14.67
C MET A 1 -23.53 43.40 -14.89
N TYR A 2 -22.89 44.26 -14.08
CA TYR A 2 -21.45 44.45 -14.14
C TYR A 2 -20.75 43.26 -13.47
N PRO A 3 -19.67 42.70 -14.04
CA PRO A 3 -18.93 41.60 -13.42
C PRO A 3 -18.22 42.13 -12.16
N GLY A 4 -18.68 41.74 -10.98
CA GLY A 4 -18.14 42.16 -9.68
C GLY A 4 -19.15 42.28 -8.54
N GLU A 5 -20.45 42.20 -8.81
CA GLU A 5 -21.52 42.38 -7.81
C GLU A 5 -22.12 41.08 -7.26
N ILE A 6 -21.64 39.91 -7.73
CA ILE A 6 -22.14 38.58 -7.37
C ILE A 6 -20.94 37.73 -6.92
N CYS A 7 -21.05 37.01 -5.80
CA CYS A 7 -19.99 36.08 -5.40
C CYS A 7 -19.86 34.94 -6.44
N PRO A 8 -18.64 34.42 -6.71
CA PRO A 8 -18.44 33.40 -7.74
C PRO A 8 -19.23 32.10 -7.49
N ILE A 9 -19.45 31.76 -6.21
CA ILE A 9 -20.24 30.62 -5.76
C ILE A 9 -21.18 31.09 -4.65
N PRO A 10 -22.39 31.55 -4.98
CA PRO A 10 -23.39 31.88 -3.98
C PRO A 10 -23.91 30.61 -3.30
N ILE A 11 -24.04 30.65 -1.98
CA ILE A 11 -24.51 29.53 -1.14
C ILE A 11 -26.03 29.58 -0.89
N GLY A 12 -26.69 30.61 -1.42
CA GLY A 12 -28.14 30.75 -1.41
C GLY A 12 -28.58 31.83 -2.37
N ILE A 13 -29.85 31.81 -2.75
CA ILE A 13 -30.43 32.78 -3.67
C ILE A 13 -31.89 33.03 -3.30
N GLU A 14 -32.30 34.29 -3.22
CA GLU A 14 -33.66 34.74 -2.94
C GLU A 14 -34.16 35.62 -4.09
N ALA A 15 -35.44 35.49 -4.44
CA ALA A 15 -36.10 36.36 -5.42
C ALA A 15 -37.30 37.07 -4.79
N GLN A 16 -37.51 38.32 -5.18
CA GLN A 16 -38.70 39.11 -4.84
C GLN A 16 -39.20 39.83 -6.08
N THR A 17 -40.52 40.01 -6.20
CA THR A 17 -41.07 40.93 -7.22
C THR A 17 -40.57 42.35 -6.97
N VAL A 18 -40.57 43.21 -8.00
CA VAL A 18 -40.24 44.63 -7.82
C VAL A 18 -41.19 45.33 -6.82
N SER A 19 -42.40 44.78 -6.60
CA SER A 19 -43.36 45.19 -5.58
C SER A 19 -43.11 44.63 -4.17
N GLY A 20 -42.03 43.86 -3.96
CA GLY A 20 -41.59 43.39 -2.64
C GLY A 20 -42.26 42.11 -2.13
N GLN A 21 -42.95 41.34 -2.98
CA GLN A 21 -43.53 40.05 -2.61
C GLN A 21 -42.49 38.93 -2.78
N PRO A 22 -42.41 37.95 -1.84
CA PRO A 22 -41.56 36.77 -1.99
C PRO A 22 -41.93 35.99 -3.26
N ALA A 23 -40.92 35.59 -4.04
CA ALA A 23 -41.13 34.93 -5.33
C ALA A 23 -41.44 33.42 -5.23
N SER A 24 -41.78 32.92 -4.04
CA SER A 24 -41.95 31.48 -3.73
C SER A 24 -43.04 30.77 -4.53
N ASN A 25 -43.94 31.52 -5.19
CA ASN A 25 -45.14 30.98 -5.83
C ASN A 25 -45.11 31.10 -7.37
N VAL A 26 -44.01 31.61 -7.96
CA VAL A 26 -43.93 31.98 -9.39
C VAL A 26 -42.73 31.33 -10.12
N PHE A 27 -41.70 30.90 -9.39
CA PHE A 27 -40.46 30.35 -9.95
C PHE A 27 -40.22 28.92 -9.44
N GLN A 28 -39.86 28.00 -10.33
CA GLN A 28 -39.68 26.56 -10.01
C GLN A 28 -38.22 26.09 -9.97
N VAL A 29 -37.27 26.88 -10.48
CA VAL A 29 -35.84 26.53 -10.48
C VAL A 29 -35.06 27.49 -9.59
N TYR A 30 -34.41 26.94 -8.57
CA TYR A 30 -33.58 27.65 -7.59
C TYR A 30 -32.16 27.10 -7.71
N ASP A 31 -31.35 27.68 -8.59
CA ASP A 31 -29.94 27.33 -8.68
C ASP A 31 -29.11 28.58 -8.36
N PRO A 32 -28.31 28.57 -7.27
CA PRO A 32 -27.41 29.68 -6.98
C PRO A 32 -26.41 29.95 -8.12
N LEU A 33 -26.00 28.94 -8.88
CA LEU A 33 -25.06 29.03 -9.99
C LEU A 33 -25.72 29.42 -11.32
N GLN A 34 -27.02 29.15 -11.51
CA GLN A 34 -27.73 29.43 -12.78
C GLN A 34 -28.81 30.52 -12.67
N GLY A 35 -29.23 30.91 -11.47
CA GLY A 35 -30.30 31.90 -11.23
C GLY A 35 -31.72 31.29 -11.21
N PHE A 36 -32.74 32.14 -11.37
CA PHE A 36 -34.15 31.73 -11.41
C PHE A 36 -34.65 31.63 -12.85
N VAL A 37 -35.38 30.56 -13.16
CA VAL A 37 -36.04 30.37 -14.45
C VAL A 37 -37.56 30.33 -14.27
N CYS A 38 -38.26 31.14 -15.06
CA CYS A 38 -39.72 31.21 -15.10
C CYS A 38 -40.33 30.02 -15.82
N VAL A 39 -41.44 29.49 -15.27
CA VAL A 39 -42.24 28.47 -15.94
C VAL A 39 -43.55 29.11 -16.43
N ASN A 40 -43.90 28.86 -17.69
CA ASN A 40 -45.12 29.32 -18.39
C ASN A 40 -45.20 30.80 -18.84
N GLY A 41 -44.07 31.48 -19.01
CA GLY A 41 -43.95 32.66 -19.90
C GLY A 41 -44.59 33.98 -19.42
N ALA A 42 -45.18 34.03 -18.23
CA ALA A 42 -45.68 35.27 -17.63
C ALA A 42 -45.11 35.47 -16.23
N CYS A 43 -43.94 36.11 -16.14
CA CYS A 43 -43.36 36.52 -14.87
C CYS A 43 -43.45 38.04 -14.69
N PRO A 44 -43.87 38.52 -13.50
CA PRO A 44 -43.69 39.91 -13.13
C PRO A 44 -42.20 40.22 -13.00
N ASP A 45 -41.82 41.47 -13.25
CA ASP A 45 -40.44 41.95 -13.05
C ASP A 45 -39.99 41.67 -11.60
N TYR A 46 -38.76 41.19 -11.44
CA TYR A 46 -38.25 40.67 -10.17
C TYR A 46 -36.78 41.04 -9.96
N ARG A 47 -36.37 41.06 -8.69
CA ARG A 47 -34.99 41.26 -8.25
C ARG A 47 -34.53 40.05 -7.46
N VAL A 48 -33.25 39.73 -7.59
CA VAL A 48 -32.62 38.60 -6.92
C VAL A 48 -31.58 39.10 -5.91
N ARG A 49 -31.40 38.35 -4.83
CA ARG A 49 -30.35 38.56 -3.84
C ARG A 49 -29.65 37.22 -3.62
N PHE A 50 -28.32 37.24 -3.69
CA PHE A 50 -27.50 36.06 -3.44
C PHE A 50 -26.98 36.08 -2.01
N THR A 51 -27.04 34.94 -1.34
CA THR A 51 -26.38 34.69 -0.06
C THR A 51 -24.99 34.17 -0.35
N CYS A 52 -23.98 34.84 0.17
CA CYS A 52 -22.58 34.45 -0.02
C CYS A 52 -21.99 33.90 1.28
N PRO A 53 -20.92 33.08 1.22
CA PRO A 53 -20.21 32.60 2.40
C PRO A 53 -19.78 33.75 3.33
N ALA A 54 -19.66 33.49 4.64
CA ALA A 54 -19.25 34.51 5.61
C ALA A 54 -17.88 35.16 5.29
N SER A 55 -16.99 34.42 4.61
CA SER A 55 -15.72 34.90 4.08
C SER A 55 -15.88 36.02 3.03
N PHE A 56 -17.03 36.09 2.35
CA PHE A 56 -17.41 37.15 1.42
C PHE A 56 -18.12 38.32 2.13
N CYS A 57 -18.83 38.06 3.23
CA CYS A 57 -19.60 39.07 3.97
C CYS A 57 -18.78 39.87 5.00
N GLY A 58 -17.51 39.50 5.24
CA GLY A 58 -16.61 40.19 6.17
C GLY A 58 -15.91 41.45 5.62
N THR A 59 -15.94 41.68 4.31
CA THR A 59 -15.37 42.89 3.68
C THR A 59 -16.47 43.92 3.41
N SER A 60 -17.01 44.52 4.47
CA SER A 60 -17.86 45.70 4.32
C SER A 60 -16.99 46.91 3.93
N MET A 61 -16.73 47.10 2.64
CA MET A 61 -16.32 48.39 2.11
C MET A 61 -17.59 49.13 1.70
N TYR A 62 -18.04 50.07 2.54
CA TYR A 62 -19.09 51.01 2.14
C TYR A 62 -18.55 51.87 1.00
N ILE A 63 -19.00 51.63 -0.23
CA ILE A 63 -18.76 52.54 -1.35
C ILE A 63 -20.04 53.35 -1.56
N LEU A 64 -20.03 54.58 -1.04
CA LEU A 64 -20.98 55.61 -1.44
C LEU A 64 -20.70 55.99 -2.90
N ILE A 65 -21.69 55.80 -3.77
CA ILE A 65 -21.63 56.18 -5.18
C ILE A 65 -21.66 57.72 -5.26
N TYR A 66 -20.55 58.34 -5.67
CA TYR A 66 -20.57 59.67 -6.27
C TYR A 66 -20.30 59.57 -7.77
N SER A 67 -21.10 60.34 -8.52
CA SER A 67 -21.11 60.50 -9.97
C SER A 67 -19.73 60.83 -10.59
N PRO A 68 -19.50 60.46 -11.86
CA PRO A 68 -18.16 60.32 -12.45
C PRO A 68 -17.56 61.67 -12.82
N SER A 69 -16.74 62.23 -11.93
CA SER A 69 -15.72 63.20 -12.28
C SER A 69 -14.69 63.25 -11.15
N LEU A 70 -13.41 63.13 -11.52
CA LEU A 70 -12.21 63.14 -10.65
C LEU A 70 -11.72 61.75 -10.20
N CYS A 71 -10.99 61.09 -11.11
CA CYS A 71 -10.00 60.08 -10.74
C CYS A 71 -8.62 60.65 -11.08
N TYR A 72 -7.91 61.20 -10.10
CA TYR A 72 -6.49 61.52 -10.23
C TYR A 72 -5.76 61.18 -8.92
N THR A 73 -4.70 60.37 -9.09
CA THR A 73 -3.60 60.04 -8.17
C THR A 73 -3.67 58.76 -7.29
N ASN A 74 -2.93 57.77 -7.81
CA ASN A 74 -2.15 56.66 -7.21
C ASN A 74 -1.97 56.59 -5.68
N LEU A 75 -2.60 55.57 -5.06
CA LEU A 75 -1.97 54.60 -4.12
C LEU A 75 -2.94 53.43 -3.82
N PHE A 76 -4.26 53.70 -3.81
CA PHE A 76 -5.33 52.73 -3.50
C PHE A 76 -5.55 51.64 -4.57
N CYS A 77 -5.23 51.92 -5.84
CA CYS A 77 -5.43 50.98 -6.94
C CYS A 77 -4.42 49.82 -6.93
N LEU A 78 -3.25 49.99 -6.28
CA LEU A 78 -2.23 48.95 -6.19
C LEU A 78 -2.60 47.90 -5.12
N TYR A 79 -3.13 48.34 -3.97
CA TYR A 79 -3.58 47.43 -2.90
C TYR A 79 -4.79 46.58 -3.30
N CYS A 80 -5.73 47.17 -4.05
CA CYS A 80 -6.89 46.44 -4.55
C CYS A 80 -6.51 45.38 -5.60
N LYS A 81 -5.48 45.65 -6.42
CA LYS A 81 -4.93 44.65 -7.35
C LYS A 81 -4.22 43.50 -6.61
N PHE A 82 -3.45 43.78 -5.56
CA PHE A 82 -2.74 42.75 -4.79
C PHE A 82 -3.69 41.85 -3.98
N ALA A 83 -4.75 42.39 -3.37
CA ALA A 83 -5.72 41.61 -2.59
C ALA A 83 -6.63 40.73 -3.48
N VAL A 84 -7.04 41.23 -4.65
CA VAL A 84 -7.79 40.44 -5.65
C VAL A 84 -6.91 39.34 -6.23
N PHE A 85 -5.60 39.59 -6.44
CA PHE A 85 -4.66 38.56 -6.88
C PHE A 85 -4.49 37.45 -5.82
N PHE A 86 -4.40 37.78 -4.53
CA PHE A 86 -4.28 36.81 -3.44
C PHE A 86 -5.55 35.97 -3.22
N LEU A 87 -6.74 36.57 -3.37
CA LEU A 87 -8.02 35.85 -3.28
C LEU A 87 -8.31 34.99 -4.52
N PHE A 88 -7.96 35.46 -5.73
CA PHE A 88 -8.02 34.61 -6.94
C PHE A 88 -7.03 33.44 -6.87
N TYR A 89 -5.85 33.64 -6.27
CA TYR A 89 -4.83 32.58 -6.12
C TYR A 89 -5.27 31.50 -5.12
N PHE A 90 -6.05 31.84 -4.09
CA PHE A 90 -6.55 30.88 -3.10
C PHE A 90 -7.72 30.02 -3.62
N PHE A 91 -8.55 30.54 -4.55
CA PHE A 91 -9.72 29.83 -5.07
C PHE A 91 -9.49 29.09 -6.40
N LEU A 92 -8.40 29.38 -7.14
CA LEU A 92 -8.03 28.66 -8.36
C LEU A 92 -7.22 27.37 -8.12
N TYR A 93 -6.90 27.05 -6.86
CA TYR A 93 -5.96 25.98 -6.49
C TYR A 93 -6.52 24.93 -5.52
N SER A 94 -7.81 24.95 -5.17
CA SER A 94 -8.36 23.84 -4.39
C SER A 94 -8.48 22.61 -5.30
N SER A 95 -7.67 21.58 -5.05
CA SER A 95 -7.98 20.24 -5.57
C SER A 95 -9.35 19.85 -5.04
N GLU A 96 -10.31 19.63 -5.93
CA GLU A 96 -11.65 19.24 -5.50
C GLU A 96 -11.64 17.77 -5.13
N CYS A 97 -11.64 17.54 -3.82
CA CYS A 97 -11.78 16.21 -3.27
C CYS A 97 -13.25 15.83 -3.19
N VAL A 98 -13.61 14.81 -3.96
CA VAL A 98 -15.00 14.40 -4.14
C VAL A 98 -15.20 13.02 -3.53
N THR A 99 -16.19 12.91 -2.63
CA THR A 99 -16.51 11.64 -1.99
C THR A 99 -17.14 10.65 -2.98
N ARG A 100 -17.23 9.38 -2.57
CA ARG A 100 -18.11 8.41 -3.25
C ARG A 100 -19.58 8.84 -3.18
N TRP A 101 -20.43 8.18 -3.97
CA TRP A 101 -21.88 8.32 -3.86
C TRP A 101 -22.45 7.60 -2.63
N PHE A 102 -23.47 8.19 -2.03
CA PHE A 102 -24.21 7.71 -0.87
C PHE A 102 -25.71 7.73 -1.16
N ASP A 103 -26.40 6.68 -0.73
CA ASP A 103 -27.82 6.38 -0.97
C ASP A 103 -28.32 5.66 0.29
N SER A 104 -29.27 6.28 0.99
CA SER A 104 -29.73 5.83 2.32
C SER A 104 -31.24 5.81 2.48
N ASP A 105 -31.99 6.48 1.62
CA ASP A 105 -33.45 6.42 1.55
C ASP A 105 -33.90 5.95 0.16
N ASN A 106 -35.19 5.69 -0.02
CA ASN A 106 -35.75 5.28 -1.31
C ASN A 106 -37.05 6.07 -1.52
N PRO A 107 -37.46 6.36 -2.77
CA PRO A 107 -38.64 7.20 -3.06
C PRO A 107 -39.97 6.61 -2.57
N ASN A 108 -39.99 5.30 -2.28
CA ASN A 108 -41.15 4.56 -1.82
C ASN A 108 -41.26 4.51 -0.28
N THR A 109 -40.24 4.99 0.43
CA THR A 109 -40.22 5.08 1.89
C THR A 109 -40.44 6.52 2.33
N ASN A 110 -40.99 6.71 3.52
CA ASN A 110 -41.09 8.02 4.21
C ASN A 110 -41.70 9.20 3.41
N GLY A 111 -42.42 8.95 2.32
CA GLY A 111 -43.12 9.97 1.54
C GLY A 111 -42.23 10.77 0.57
N GLY A 112 -41.03 10.30 0.25
CA GLY A 112 -40.08 10.96 -0.64
C GLY A 112 -38.76 10.21 -0.69
N ASP A 113 -37.71 10.88 -1.11
CA ASP A 113 -36.34 10.36 -1.09
C ASP A 113 -35.40 11.42 -0.49
N SER A 114 -34.61 11.05 0.52
CA SER A 114 -33.86 12.01 1.35
C SER A 114 -32.48 11.52 1.78
N GLU A 115 -31.46 12.19 1.27
CA GLU A 115 -30.06 12.00 1.60
C GLU A 115 -29.54 13.12 2.50
N LEU A 116 -30.03 13.13 3.74
CA LEU A 116 -29.67 14.15 4.73
C LEU A 116 -28.27 13.92 5.29
N LEU A 117 -27.45 14.98 5.32
CA LEU A 117 -26.05 14.90 5.79
C LEU A 117 -25.95 14.35 7.21
N THR A 118 -26.86 14.74 8.11
CA THR A 118 -26.86 14.23 9.50
C THR A 118 -27.09 12.73 9.57
N THR A 119 -27.96 12.19 8.72
CA THR A 119 -28.23 10.76 8.64
C THR A 119 -27.02 10.02 8.07
N LEU A 120 -26.47 10.55 6.97
CA LEU A 120 -25.31 9.97 6.30
C LEU A 120 -24.05 9.96 7.19
N LEU A 121 -23.80 11.03 7.95
CA LEU A 121 -22.69 11.08 8.91
C LEU A 121 -22.84 10.05 10.04
N GLY A 122 -24.08 9.71 10.42
CA GLY A 122 -24.35 8.66 11.40
C GLY A 122 -24.17 7.24 10.83
N LEU A 123 -24.56 7.03 9.57
CA LEU A 123 -24.44 5.74 8.88
C LEU A 123 -22.99 5.44 8.44
N TYR A 124 -22.25 6.49 8.03
CA TYR A 124 -20.91 6.38 7.47
C TYR A 124 -19.91 7.29 8.20
N PRO A 125 -19.63 7.04 9.49
CA PRO A 125 -18.75 7.88 10.30
C PRO A 125 -17.34 7.94 9.70
N GLY A 126 -16.87 9.16 9.40
CA GLY A 126 -15.54 9.40 8.82
C GLY A 126 -15.43 9.21 7.30
N TYR A 127 -16.53 8.90 6.60
CA TYR A 127 -16.54 8.77 5.13
C TYR A 127 -16.95 10.07 4.42
N ILE A 128 -17.54 11.01 5.16
CA ILE A 128 -17.97 12.33 4.68
C ILE A 128 -17.37 13.36 5.64
N CYS A 129 -16.84 14.46 5.10
CA CYS A 129 -16.37 15.56 5.92
C CYS A 129 -17.53 16.18 6.72
N PRO A 130 -17.32 16.61 7.99
CA PRO A 130 -18.38 17.20 8.80
C PRO A 130 -18.98 18.49 8.22
N ASN A 131 -18.18 19.24 7.46
CA ASN A 131 -18.58 20.50 6.84
C ASN A 131 -18.24 20.46 5.33
N PRO A 132 -19.09 19.83 4.50
CA PRO A 132 -18.86 19.77 3.05
C PRO A 132 -19.01 21.15 2.40
N LEU A 133 -18.22 21.36 1.35
CA LEU A 133 -18.20 22.59 0.55
C LEU A 133 -19.25 22.59 -0.55
N GLY A 134 -19.58 21.40 -1.06
CA GLY A 134 -20.52 21.19 -2.16
C GLY A 134 -21.26 19.87 -2.03
N ILE A 135 -22.39 19.77 -2.72
CA ILE A 135 -23.18 18.54 -2.85
C ILE A 135 -23.58 18.38 -4.31
N GLU A 136 -23.50 17.15 -4.80
CA GLU A 136 -24.02 16.74 -6.09
C GLU A 136 -25.05 15.63 -5.86
N ALA A 137 -26.14 15.67 -6.61
CA ALA A 137 -27.18 14.65 -6.59
C ALA A 137 -27.48 14.15 -8.00
N GLN A 138 -27.64 12.84 -8.13
CA GLN A 138 -28.10 12.19 -9.35
C GLN A 138 -29.00 11.01 -9.00
N THR A 139 -29.75 10.51 -9.97
CA THR A 139 -30.52 9.28 -9.77
C THR A 139 -29.59 8.08 -9.57
N THR A 140 -30.08 7.00 -8.99
CA THR A 140 -29.30 5.75 -8.87
C THR A 140 -28.86 5.20 -10.23
N SER A 141 -29.60 5.52 -11.30
CA SER A 141 -29.29 5.27 -12.71
C SER A 141 -28.31 6.27 -13.37
N GLY A 142 -27.87 7.32 -12.67
CA GLY A 142 -26.84 8.26 -13.14
C GLY A 142 -27.36 9.50 -13.89
N LEU A 143 -28.66 9.78 -13.86
CA LEU A 143 -29.21 11.01 -14.44
C LEU A 143 -29.04 12.17 -13.45
N SER A 144 -28.45 13.29 -13.89
CA SER A 144 -28.26 14.46 -13.01
C SER A 144 -29.60 14.94 -12.45
N ALA A 145 -29.64 15.32 -11.16
CA ALA A 145 -30.88 15.74 -10.52
C ALA A 145 -31.58 16.90 -11.25
N SER A 146 -30.82 17.84 -11.82
CA SER A 146 -31.36 18.96 -12.60
C SER A 146 -32.12 18.54 -13.86
N GLN A 147 -31.88 17.33 -14.38
CA GLN A 147 -32.49 16.80 -15.60
C GLN A 147 -33.77 15.99 -15.32
N THR A 148 -34.06 15.68 -14.05
CA THR A 148 -35.20 14.83 -13.67
C THR A 148 -36.54 15.56 -13.72
N GLY A 149 -36.53 16.89 -13.57
CA GLY A 149 -37.75 17.70 -13.44
C GLY A 149 -38.47 17.56 -12.09
N ASN A 150 -37.90 16.80 -11.13
CA ASN A 150 -38.42 16.76 -9.76
C ASN A 150 -38.15 18.09 -9.02
N VAL A 151 -39.04 18.42 -8.08
CA VAL A 151 -38.92 19.60 -7.21
C VAL A 151 -38.28 19.18 -5.89
N PHE A 152 -37.12 19.75 -5.58
CA PHE A 152 -36.37 19.42 -4.37
C PHE A 152 -36.76 20.32 -3.21
N GLN A 153 -37.05 19.72 -2.06
CA GLN A 153 -37.29 20.46 -0.81
C GLN A 153 -35.96 20.96 -0.23
N VAL A 154 -34.90 20.16 -0.35
CA VAL A 154 -33.56 20.48 0.15
C VAL A 154 -32.54 20.10 -0.92
N TYR A 155 -31.61 21.02 -1.20
CA TYR A 155 -30.43 20.78 -2.01
C TYR A 155 -29.32 21.70 -1.48
N ASN A 156 -28.67 21.31 -0.40
CA ASN A 156 -27.70 22.16 0.30
C ASN A 156 -26.60 21.30 0.95
N PRO A 157 -25.31 21.62 0.78
CA PRO A 157 -24.24 20.78 1.30
C PRO A 157 -24.28 20.60 2.82
N THR A 158 -24.69 21.61 3.57
CA THR A 158 -24.73 21.55 5.05
C THR A 158 -25.94 20.83 5.62
N ILE A 159 -26.96 20.54 4.80
CA ILE A 159 -28.20 19.87 5.22
C ILE A 159 -28.35 18.50 4.54
N GLY A 160 -28.00 18.41 3.26
CA GLY A 160 -28.14 17.24 2.39
C GLY A 160 -29.05 17.51 1.19
N PHE A 161 -29.74 16.46 0.76
CA PHE A 161 -30.68 16.47 -0.35
C PHE A 161 -32.01 15.87 0.08
N SER A 162 -33.13 16.41 -0.41
CA SER A 162 -34.45 15.84 -0.15
C SER A 162 -35.44 16.18 -1.26
N CYS A 163 -36.07 15.15 -1.81
CA CYS A 163 -37.24 15.20 -2.66
C CYS A 163 -38.44 14.66 -1.87
N VAL A 164 -39.60 15.32 -1.96
CA VAL A 164 -40.84 14.87 -1.31
C VAL A 164 -41.92 14.59 -2.33
N ASN A 165 -42.53 13.40 -2.28
CA ASN A 165 -43.54 12.95 -3.24
C ASN A 165 -44.75 13.91 -3.30
N ALA A 166 -45.17 14.44 -2.15
CA ALA A 166 -46.29 15.39 -2.07
C ALA A 166 -46.07 16.68 -2.88
N ASN A 167 -44.82 17.05 -3.16
CA ASN A 167 -44.47 18.26 -3.90
C ASN A 167 -44.35 18.04 -5.42
N GLN A 168 -44.45 16.80 -5.92
CA GLN A 168 -44.14 16.47 -7.32
C GLN A 168 -45.32 16.63 -8.29
N GLY A 169 -46.36 17.38 -7.93
CA GLY A 169 -47.47 17.70 -8.86
C GLY A 169 -48.21 16.48 -9.44
N GLY A 170 -48.24 15.35 -8.71
CA GLY A 170 -48.86 14.09 -9.13
C GLY A 170 -47.87 12.99 -9.56
N GLY A 171 -46.56 13.25 -9.52
CA GLY A 171 -45.51 12.24 -9.68
C GLY A 171 -44.92 11.72 -8.36
N PHE A 172 -43.90 10.87 -8.48
CA PHE A 172 -43.04 10.45 -7.36
C PHE A 172 -41.64 11.03 -7.57
N CYS A 173 -40.88 11.14 -6.49
CA CYS A 173 -39.45 11.37 -6.55
C CYS A 173 -38.79 10.24 -7.33
N ALA A 174 -37.77 10.59 -8.13
CA ALA A 174 -36.79 9.59 -8.53
C ALA A 174 -36.02 9.10 -7.31
N ASP A 175 -35.28 8.02 -7.51
CA ASP A 175 -34.38 7.41 -6.53
C ASP A 175 -33.00 8.05 -6.68
N TYR A 176 -32.54 8.80 -5.69
CA TYR A 176 -31.35 9.64 -5.73
C TYR A 176 -30.24 9.13 -4.83
N LYS A 177 -29.01 9.46 -5.24
CA LYS A 177 -27.80 9.33 -4.46
C LYS A 177 -27.03 10.65 -4.50
N VAL A 178 -26.29 10.94 -3.44
CA VAL A 178 -25.51 12.17 -3.29
C VAL A 178 -24.04 11.92 -3.07
N ARG A 179 -23.21 12.88 -3.44
CA ARG A 179 -21.80 12.95 -3.03
C ARG A 179 -21.44 14.37 -2.66
N PHE A 180 -20.34 14.52 -1.94
CA PHE A 180 -19.93 15.80 -1.36
C PHE A 180 -18.55 16.20 -1.83
N THR A 181 -18.34 17.50 -1.99
CA THR A 181 -17.00 18.09 -2.13
C THR A 181 -16.50 18.44 -0.74
N CYS A 182 -15.32 17.95 -0.38
CA CYS A 182 -14.74 18.13 0.95
C CYS A 182 -13.51 19.04 0.94
N PRO A 183 -13.20 19.70 2.08
CA PRO A 183 -11.96 20.46 2.25
C PRO A 183 -10.70 19.61 2.03
N GLU A 184 -9.66 20.21 1.46
CA GLU A 184 -8.39 19.53 1.13
C GLU A 184 -7.69 18.94 2.37
N ASP A 185 -7.74 19.63 3.50
CA ASP A 185 -7.17 19.17 4.77
C ASP A 185 -7.86 17.89 5.28
N TRP A 186 -9.17 17.75 5.05
CA TRP A 186 -9.88 16.52 5.38
C TRP A 186 -9.39 15.35 4.52
N CYS A 187 -9.21 15.57 3.22
CA CYS A 187 -8.78 14.53 2.27
C CYS A 187 -7.32 14.14 2.41
N SER A 188 -6.49 15.09 2.84
CA SER A 188 -5.05 14.87 3.05
C SER A 188 -4.73 14.07 4.31
N ASN A 189 -5.68 13.92 5.25
CA ASN A 189 -5.45 13.17 6.50
C ASN A 189 -5.04 11.70 6.27
N CYS A 190 -5.68 11.05 5.30
CA CYS A 190 -5.33 9.70 4.84
C CYS A 190 -5.35 9.65 3.31
N GLY A 191 -4.69 10.62 2.70
CA GLY A 191 -4.49 10.71 1.26
C GLY A 191 -3.37 9.76 0.80
N THR A 192 -3.60 9.06 -0.30
CA THR A 192 -2.56 8.29 -0.98
C THR A 192 -1.57 9.22 -1.69
N PRO A 193 -0.42 8.70 -2.14
CA PRO A 193 0.35 9.35 -3.19
C PRO A 193 -0.49 9.60 -4.44
N TRP A 194 0.02 10.46 -5.33
CA TRP A 194 -0.51 10.60 -6.68
C TRP A 194 -0.09 9.41 -7.55
N PHE A 195 -1.04 8.84 -8.27
CA PHE A 195 -0.88 7.75 -9.21
C PHE A 195 -1.13 8.25 -10.63
N ASP A 196 -0.21 7.91 -11.52
CA ASP A 196 -0.20 8.16 -12.95
C ASP A 196 0.30 6.84 -13.56
N ARG A 197 -0.64 6.03 -14.03
CA ARG A 197 -0.40 4.70 -14.56
C ARG A 197 -0.48 4.70 -16.08
N ASP A 198 -1.39 5.48 -16.65
CA ASP A 198 -1.75 5.43 -18.07
C ASP A 198 -1.52 6.79 -18.73
N ASN A 199 -0.78 6.80 -19.84
CA ASN A 199 -0.61 8.02 -20.63
C ASN A 199 -1.76 8.15 -21.65
N PRO A 200 -2.15 9.36 -22.09
CA PRO A 200 -3.40 9.63 -22.83
C PRO A 200 -3.49 9.11 -24.29
N GLN A 201 -2.86 7.98 -24.65
CA GLN A 201 -2.85 7.41 -26.00
C GLN A 201 -4.20 6.77 -26.40
N GLY A 202 -5.19 7.62 -26.72
CA GLY A 202 -6.56 7.21 -27.05
C GLY A 202 -7.60 7.43 -25.94
N GLY A 203 -7.15 8.04 -24.84
CA GLY A 203 -7.88 8.23 -23.59
C GLY A 203 -6.89 8.06 -22.44
N ASP A 204 -7.30 8.46 -21.24
CA ASP A 204 -6.53 8.31 -20.01
C ASP A 204 -7.35 7.53 -18.98
N TYR A 205 -6.77 6.46 -18.43
CA TYR A 205 -7.46 5.42 -17.67
C TYR A 205 -6.80 5.15 -16.31
N GLU A 206 -6.99 6.09 -15.38
CA GLU A 206 -6.60 5.96 -13.97
C GLU A 206 -7.64 5.21 -13.13
N THR A 207 -7.92 3.95 -13.52
CA THR A 207 -8.93 3.13 -12.87
C THR A 207 -8.42 2.48 -11.57
N LEU A 208 -9.25 2.48 -10.53
CA LEU A 208 -8.89 1.91 -9.21
C LEU A 208 -8.45 0.43 -9.30
N PRO A 209 -9.12 -0.47 -10.06
CA PRO A 209 -8.68 -1.86 -10.18
C PRO A 209 -7.26 -2.00 -10.72
N LEU A 210 -6.88 -1.19 -11.71
CA LEU A 210 -5.55 -1.24 -12.30
C LEU A 210 -4.50 -0.59 -11.37
N ILE A 211 -4.87 0.45 -10.64
CA ILE A 211 -4.01 1.08 -9.63
C ILE A 211 -3.75 0.12 -8.46
N LEU A 212 -4.75 -0.62 -7.99
CA LEU A 212 -4.59 -1.64 -6.94
C LEU A 212 -3.57 -2.72 -7.33
N ILE A 213 -3.56 -3.12 -8.60
CA ILE A 213 -2.62 -4.12 -9.13
C ILE A 213 -1.22 -3.52 -9.30
N ALA A 214 -1.10 -2.29 -9.81
CA ALA A 214 0.17 -1.63 -10.08
C ALA A 214 0.88 -1.14 -8.80
N TYR A 215 0.11 -0.67 -7.82
CA TYR A 215 0.59 -0.07 -6.58
C TYR A 215 -0.03 -0.76 -5.36
N PRO A 216 0.19 -2.09 -5.19
CA PRO A 216 -0.44 -2.84 -4.11
C PRO A 216 -0.04 -2.27 -2.75
N LEU A 217 -0.98 -2.32 -1.81
CA LEU A 217 -0.84 -1.81 -0.43
C LEU A 217 -0.62 -0.29 -0.28
N GLN A 218 -0.50 0.47 -1.38
CA GLN A 218 -0.39 1.93 -1.36
C GLN A 218 -1.74 2.64 -1.46
N VAL A 219 -2.76 1.94 -1.97
CA VAL A 219 -4.15 2.40 -2.05
C VAL A 219 -5.07 1.37 -1.38
N CYS A 220 -6.11 1.86 -0.70
CA CYS A 220 -7.14 1.02 -0.10
C CYS A 220 -8.08 0.48 -1.17
N ALA A 221 -8.65 -0.71 -0.94
CA ALA A 221 -9.60 -1.31 -1.88
C ALA A 221 -10.97 -0.60 -1.94
N GLN A 222 -11.29 0.22 -0.94
CA GLN A 222 -12.52 1.01 -0.89
C GLN A 222 -12.20 2.46 -0.49
N PRO A 223 -11.70 3.28 -1.43
CA PRO A 223 -11.50 4.70 -1.19
C PRO A 223 -12.79 5.43 -0.85
N ILE A 224 -12.66 6.47 -0.02
CA ILE A 224 -13.80 7.31 0.40
C ILE A 224 -13.96 8.55 -0.48
N ALA A 225 -12.86 9.04 -1.06
CA ALA A 225 -12.84 10.17 -1.95
C ALA A 225 -11.71 10.06 -3.00
N ILE A 226 -11.83 10.83 -4.08
CA ILE A 226 -10.85 10.91 -5.17
C ILE A 226 -10.56 12.38 -5.48
N GLU A 227 -9.31 12.65 -5.83
CA GLU A 227 -8.85 13.92 -6.37
C GLU A 227 -8.15 13.65 -7.69
N VAL A 228 -8.41 14.51 -8.67
CA VAL A 228 -7.86 14.38 -10.03
C VAL A 228 -7.21 15.69 -10.44
N THR A 229 -5.97 15.59 -10.94
CA THR A 229 -5.25 16.72 -11.51
C THR A 229 -4.65 16.35 -12.85
N THR A 230 -4.40 17.32 -13.71
CA THR A 230 -3.40 17.13 -14.77
C THR A 230 -2.03 16.85 -14.15
N ILE A 231 -1.09 16.26 -14.90
CA ILE A 231 0.27 16.04 -14.41
C ILE A 231 0.97 17.35 -13.95
N THR A 232 0.57 18.48 -14.51
CA THR A 232 1.02 19.84 -14.13
C THR A 232 0.36 20.39 -12.85
N GLY A 233 -0.55 19.64 -12.23
CA GLY A 233 -1.21 19.97 -10.98
C GLY A 233 -2.47 20.83 -11.12
N THR A 234 -3.08 20.90 -12.31
CA THR A 234 -4.34 21.65 -12.49
C THR A 234 -5.51 20.79 -12.03
N PRO A 235 -6.34 21.22 -11.05
CA PRO A 235 -7.52 20.46 -10.61
C PRO A 235 -8.53 20.22 -11.73
N VAL A 236 -9.18 19.05 -11.72
CA VAL A 236 -10.16 18.63 -12.73
C VAL A 236 -11.54 18.49 -12.10
N LEU A 237 -12.54 19.14 -12.71
CA LEU A 237 -13.94 19.04 -12.28
C LEU A 237 -14.61 17.78 -12.86
N PRO A 238 -15.58 17.18 -12.14
CA PRO A 238 -16.30 15.99 -12.60
C PRO A 238 -17.12 16.17 -13.89
N THR A 239 -17.33 17.41 -14.36
CA THR A 239 -18.20 17.76 -15.49
C THR A 239 -17.44 18.11 -16.78
N GLY A 240 -16.15 17.77 -16.86
CA GLY A 240 -15.31 18.04 -18.02
C GLY A 240 -15.70 17.24 -19.28
N SER A 241 -15.49 17.82 -20.46
CA SER A 241 -15.72 17.15 -21.74
C SER A 241 -14.84 15.90 -21.86
N GLY A 242 -15.45 14.75 -22.13
CA GLY A 242 -14.75 13.47 -22.30
C GLY A 242 -14.51 12.69 -21.01
N ILE A 243 -14.80 13.27 -19.83
CA ILE A 243 -14.76 12.54 -18.57
C ILE A 243 -15.98 11.62 -18.51
N THR A 244 -15.74 10.31 -18.43
CA THR A 244 -16.80 9.29 -18.35
C THR A 244 -16.86 8.62 -16.99
N VAL A 245 -15.74 8.63 -16.24
CA VAL A 245 -15.67 8.12 -14.87
C VAL A 245 -14.93 9.14 -14.01
N TYR A 246 -15.54 9.50 -12.89
CA TYR A 246 -14.95 10.30 -11.82
C TYR A 246 -15.57 9.80 -10.51
N ASP A 247 -15.09 8.67 -10.01
CA ASP A 247 -15.67 7.99 -8.86
C ASP A 247 -14.59 7.26 -8.07
N PRO A 248 -14.46 7.45 -6.76
CA PRO A 248 -13.37 6.84 -5.98
C PRO A 248 -13.38 5.31 -5.94
N LEU A 249 -14.50 4.63 -6.23
CA LEU A 249 -14.58 3.18 -6.28
C LEU A 249 -14.29 2.62 -7.68
N GLN A 250 -14.24 3.47 -8.70
CA GLN A 250 -13.93 3.09 -10.09
C GLN A 250 -12.60 3.69 -10.57
N GLY A 251 -12.20 4.84 -10.03
CA GLY A 251 -11.08 5.67 -10.46
C GLY A 251 -11.53 6.84 -11.34
N PHE A 252 -10.72 7.13 -12.36
CA PHE A 252 -10.97 8.20 -13.31
C PHE A 252 -10.76 7.70 -14.74
N VAL A 253 -11.62 8.16 -15.66
CA VAL A 253 -11.51 7.84 -17.10
C VAL A 253 -11.86 9.06 -17.92
N CYS A 254 -10.97 9.43 -18.84
CA CYS A 254 -11.21 10.39 -19.90
C CYS A 254 -11.12 9.70 -21.27
N VAL A 255 -12.17 9.80 -22.07
CA VAL A 255 -12.23 9.25 -23.43
C VAL A 255 -12.91 10.21 -24.40
N ASN A 256 -12.66 10.04 -25.70
CA ASN A 256 -13.34 10.76 -26.79
C ASN A 256 -13.19 12.31 -26.78
N GLY A 257 -12.30 12.86 -25.94
CA GLY A 257 -11.90 14.26 -25.93
C GLY A 257 -10.38 14.40 -26.13
N ALA A 258 -9.89 15.63 -26.25
CA ALA A 258 -8.46 15.91 -26.09
C ALA A 258 -8.12 15.77 -24.60
N CYS A 259 -7.95 14.54 -24.12
CA CYS A 259 -7.58 14.24 -22.74
C CYS A 259 -6.14 14.67 -22.49
N PRO A 260 -5.90 15.66 -21.61
CA PRO A 260 -4.61 15.81 -20.95
C PRO A 260 -4.19 14.52 -20.24
N ASP A 261 -2.91 14.48 -19.89
CA ASP A 261 -2.34 13.48 -19.01
C ASP A 261 -2.74 13.81 -17.56
N TYR A 262 -3.47 12.91 -16.92
CA TYR A 262 -4.02 13.07 -15.59
C TYR A 262 -3.35 12.12 -14.59
N ARG A 263 -3.49 12.49 -13.33
CA ARG A 263 -3.09 11.68 -12.19
C ARG A 263 -4.16 11.77 -11.12
N VAL A 264 -4.32 10.68 -10.36
CA VAL A 264 -5.32 10.57 -9.32
C VAL A 264 -4.68 10.33 -7.97
N ARG A 265 -5.30 10.82 -6.91
CA ARG A 265 -5.04 10.33 -5.54
C ARG A 265 -6.36 10.04 -4.86
N PHE A 266 -6.31 9.15 -3.89
CA PHE A 266 -7.47 8.67 -3.18
C PHE A 266 -7.37 9.06 -1.71
N THR A 267 -8.50 9.36 -1.09
CA THR A 267 -8.59 9.38 0.37
C THR A 267 -9.06 7.99 0.82
N CYS A 268 -8.36 7.42 1.78
CA CYS A 268 -8.67 6.12 2.35
C CYS A 268 -9.31 6.26 3.75
N PRO A 269 -10.01 5.22 4.23
CA PRO A 269 -10.45 5.16 5.63
C PRO A 269 -9.25 5.28 6.57
N ALA A 270 -9.42 5.93 7.73
CA ALA A 270 -8.33 6.14 8.70
C ALA A 270 -7.64 4.83 9.13
N SER A 271 -8.35 3.71 9.14
CA SER A 271 -7.78 2.37 9.42
C SER A 271 -6.70 1.95 8.42
N PHE A 272 -6.70 2.47 7.20
CA PHE A 272 -5.70 2.15 6.18
C PHE A 272 -4.36 2.87 6.39
N CYS A 273 -4.39 4.11 6.87
CA CYS A 273 -3.19 4.91 7.16
C CYS A 273 -2.69 4.74 8.61
N GLY A 274 -3.49 4.09 9.47
CA GLY A 274 -3.06 3.70 10.81
C GLY A 274 -1.98 2.63 10.81
N THR A 275 -1.55 2.24 12.00
CA THR A 275 -0.63 1.11 12.19
C THR A 275 -1.25 -0.17 11.64
N LYS A 276 -0.47 -0.91 10.87
CA LYS A 276 -0.88 -2.12 10.17
C LYS A 276 0.31 -3.04 10.00
N CYS A 277 0.06 -4.34 9.85
CA CYS A 277 1.09 -5.34 9.59
C CYS A 277 0.81 -6.05 8.27
N VAL A 278 1.88 -6.55 7.64
CA VAL A 278 1.78 -7.32 6.39
C VAL A 278 2.04 -8.79 6.70
N THR A 279 1.14 -9.65 6.27
CA THR A 279 1.25 -11.10 6.51
C THR A 279 2.36 -11.73 5.67
N ARG A 280 2.70 -12.98 5.98
CA ARG A 280 3.47 -13.83 5.05
C ARG A 280 2.72 -14.06 3.74
N TRP A 281 3.41 -14.60 2.75
CA TRP A 281 2.80 -15.09 1.51
C TRP A 281 2.04 -16.39 1.72
N PHE A 282 0.94 -16.56 0.98
CA PHE A 282 0.06 -17.73 0.96
C PHE A 282 -0.25 -18.13 -0.47
N ASP A 283 -0.30 -19.43 -0.71
CA ASP A 283 -0.45 -20.10 -2.00
C ASP A 283 -1.24 -21.38 -1.74
N SER A 284 -2.36 -21.57 -2.43
CA SER A 284 -3.30 -22.66 -2.17
C SER A 284 -3.88 -23.34 -3.41
N ASP A 285 -3.80 -22.72 -4.59
CA ASP A 285 -4.17 -23.33 -5.86
C ASP A 285 -2.96 -23.33 -6.81
N ASN A 286 -3.09 -23.90 -8.00
CA ASN A 286 -2.05 -23.87 -9.02
C ASN A 286 -2.74 -23.59 -10.37
N PRO A 287 -2.06 -22.99 -11.36
CA PRO A 287 -2.70 -22.59 -12.63
C PRO A 287 -3.22 -23.76 -13.48
N ASN A 288 -2.77 -24.99 -13.18
CA ASN A 288 -3.15 -26.22 -13.86
C ASN A 288 -4.36 -26.92 -13.21
N THR A 289 -4.82 -26.46 -12.06
CA THR A 289 -6.00 -26.96 -11.36
C THR A 289 -7.19 -26.03 -11.60
N ASN A 290 -8.41 -26.58 -11.55
CA ASN A 290 -9.68 -25.83 -11.55
C ASN A 290 -9.89 -24.75 -12.64
N GLY A 291 -9.09 -24.76 -13.73
CA GLY A 291 -9.21 -23.83 -14.85
C GLY A 291 -8.58 -22.45 -14.63
N GLY A 292 -7.70 -22.29 -13.65
CA GLY A 292 -7.03 -21.03 -13.33
C GLY A 292 -6.17 -21.14 -12.09
N ASP A 293 -5.77 -20.01 -11.53
CA ASP A 293 -5.06 -19.94 -10.25
C ASP A 293 -5.80 -18.99 -9.30
N SER A 294 -6.02 -19.40 -8.04
CA SER A 294 -7.00 -18.73 -7.17
C SER A 294 -6.67 -18.79 -5.68
N GLU A 295 -6.38 -17.61 -5.13
CA GLU A 295 -6.09 -17.39 -3.72
C GLU A 295 -7.23 -16.66 -3.01
N LEU A 296 -8.35 -17.37 -2.90
CA LEU A 296 -9.56 -16.85 -2.28
C LEU A 296 -9.40 -16.77 -0.75
N LEU A 297 -9.75 -15.61 -0.18
CA LEU A 297 -9.62 -15.36 1.26
C LEU A 297 -10.37 -16.41 2.10
N THR A 298 -11.56 -16.84 1.65
CA THR A 298 -12.35 -17.86 2.36
C THR A 298 -11.63 -19.21 2.45
N THR A 299 -10.93 -19.61 1.38
CA THR A 299 -10.14 -20.85 1.33
C THR A 299 -8.93 -20.71 2.24
N LEU A 300 -8.20 -19.59 2.12
CA LEU A 300 -7.00 -19.32 2.91
C LEU A 300 -7.28 -19.23 4.42
N LEU A 301 -8.40 -18.62 4.84
CA LEU A 301 -8.82 -18.58 6.25
C LEU A 301 -9.13 -19.98 6.80
N GLY A 302 -9.60 -20.90 5.97
CA GLY A 302 -9.82 -22.30 6.33
C GLY A 302 -8.53 -23.10 6.44
N LEU A 303 -7.58 -22.88 5.51
CA LEU A 303 -6.28 -23.57 5.49
C LEU A 303 -5.32 -23.06 6.57
N TYR A 304 -5.35 -21.75 6.86
CA TYR A 304 -4.43 -21.08 7.77
C TYR A 304 -5.16 -20.33 8.90
N PRO A 305 -5.90 -21.03 9.77
CA PRO A 305 -6.71 -20.41 10.81
C PRO A 305 -5.85 -19.58 11.78
N GLY A 306 -6.17 -18.29 11.89
CA GLY A 306 -5.47 -17.35 12.76
C GLY A 306 -4.19 -16.72 12.19
N TYR A 307 -3.81 -17.06 10.96
CA TYR A 307 -2.64 -16.48 10.27
C TYR A 307 -2.99 -15.26 9.42
N ILE A 308 -4.27 -15.10 9.08
CA ILE A 308 -4.81 -13.98 8.30
C ILE A 308 -5.93 -13.33 9.12
N CYS A 309 -6.02 -12.00 9.08
CA CYS A 309 -7.13 -11.29 9.69
C CYS A 309 -8.45 -11.56 8.94
N PRO A 310 -9.61 -11.64 9.62
CA PRO A 310 -10.89 -11.91 8.95
C PRO A 310 -11.31 -10.82 7.95
N ASN A 311 -10.90 -9.57 8.19
CA ASN A 311 -11.21 -8.41 7.36
C ASN A 311 -9.91 -7.68 6.98
N PRO A 312 -9.16 -8.16 5.99
CA PRO A 312 -7.93 -7.51 5.55
C PRO A 312 -8.21 -6.15 4.88
N LEU A 313 -7.26 -5.23 5.01
CA LEU A 313 -7.34 -3.86 4.49
C LEU A 313 -6.81 -3.73 3.06
N GLY A 314 -5.94 -4.65 2.65
CA GLY A 314 -5.29 -4.66 1.35
C GLY A 314 -4.78 -6.06 1.01
N ILE A 315 -4.58 -6.30 -0.28
CA ILE A 315 -4.02 -7.53 -0.83
C ILE A 315 -2.90 -7.17 -1.79
N GLU A 316 -1.90 -8.03 -1.85
CA GLU A 316 -0.84 -8.00 -2.83
C GLU A 316 -0.69 -9.41 -3.40
N ALA A 317 -0.47 -9.50 -4.71
CA ALA A 317 -0.23 -10.75 -5.41
C ALA A 317 1.06 -10.65 -6.23
N GLN A 318 1.80 -11.75 -6.25
CA GLN A 318 2.97 -11.94 -7.11
C GLN A 318 3.05 -13.40 -7.52
N THR A 319 3.83 -13.70 -8.56
CA THR A 319 4.07 -15.10 -8.92
C THR A 319 4.83 -15.83 -7.82
N THR A 320 4.80 -17.16 -7.79
CA THR A 320 5.59 -17.96 -6.85
C THR A 320 7.09 -17.68 -6.98
N SER A 321 7.55 -17.28 -8.19
CA SER A 321 8.90 -16.79 -8.51
C SER A 321 9.20 -15.33 -8.14
N GLY A 322 8.23 -14.56 -7.65
CA GLY A 322 8.43 -13.19 -7.14
C GLY A 322 8.20 -12.06 -8.15
N LEU A 323 7.65 -12.34 -9.33
CA LEU A 323 7.28 -11.31 -10.29
C LEU A 323 5.95 -10.65 -9.87
N SER A 324 5.89 -9.33 -9.81
CA SER A 324 4.66 -8.62 -9.42
C SER A 324 3.50 -8.94 -10.38
N ALA A 325 2.29 -9.08 -9.85
CA ALA A 325 1.10 -9.35 -10.66
C ALA A 325 0.85 -8.30 -11.76
N SER A 326 1.28 -7.05 -11.56
CA SER A 326 1.18 -6.00 -12.59
C SER A 326 2.06 -6.23 -13.82
N GLN A 327 3.09 -7.08 -13.70
CA GLN A 327 4.10 -7.32 -14.73
C GLN A 327 3.84 -8.59 -15.53
N THR A 328 2.88 -9.42 -15.13
CA THR A 328 2.62 -10.71 -15.80
C THR A 328 1.81 -10.57 -17.08
N GLY A 329 1.05 -9.49 -17.21
CA GLY A 329 0.10 -9.30 -18.31
C GLY A 329 -1.15 -10.19 -18.23
N ASN A 330 -1.34 -10.95 -17.15
CA ASN A 330 -2.57 -11.72 -16.96
C ASN A 330 -3.76 -10.81 -16.61
N VAL A 331 -4.96 -11.25 -16.99
CA VAL A 331 -6.22 -10.60 -16.65
C VAL A 331 -6.80 -11.27 -15.41
N PHE A 332 -6.94 -10.52 -14.32
CA PHE A 332 -7.47 -11.02 -13.06
C PHE A 332 -8.99 -10.87 -13.00
N GLN A 333 -9.68 -11.96 -12.67
CA GLN A 333 -11.12 -11.92 -12.40
C GLN A 333 -11.40 -11.27 -11.05
N VAL A 334 -10.54 -11.52 -10.07
CA VAL A 334 -10.66 -11.00 -8.70
C VAL A 334 -9.29 -10.49 -8.25
N TYR A 335 -9.24 -9.27 -7.75
CA TYR A 335 -8.07 -8.68 -7.09
C TYR A 335 -8.54 -7.70 -6.01
N ASN A 336 -8.97 -8.22 -4.85
CA ASN A 336 -9.39 -7.36 -3.73
C ASN A 336 -9.28 -8.10 -2.39
N PRO A 337 -9.04 -7.40 -1.27
CA PRO A 337 -8.79 -8.05 0.01
C PRO A 337 -10.01 -8.81 0.56
N THR A 338 -11.24 -8.41 0.23
CA THR A 338 -12.45 -9.05 0.81
C THR A 338 -12.74 -10.42 0.20
N ILE A 339 -12.42 -10.62 -1.08
CA ILE A 339 -12.65 -11.88 -1.80
C ILE A 339 -11.35 -12.67 -1.94
N GLY A 340 -10.23 -12.01 -2.20
CA GLY A 340 -8.92 -12.61 -2.47
C GLY A 340 -8.41 -12.27 -3.87
N PHE A 341 -7.77 -13.24 -4.50
CA PHE A 341 -7.21 -13.14 -5.84
C PHE A 341 -7.68 -14.30 -6.71
N SER A 342 -7.93 -14.06 -7.99
CA SER A 342 -8.22 -15.13 -8.95
C SER A 342 -7.87 -14.72 -10.37
N CYS A 343 -7.09 -15.57 -11.02
CA CYS A 343 -6.83 -15.58 -12.44
C CYS A 343 -7.53 -16.80 -13.06
N VAL A 344 -8.22 -16.61 -14.19
CA VAL A 344 -8.92 -17.70 -14.89
C VAL A 344 -8.33 -17.90 -16.27
N ASN A 345 -7.94 -19.14 -16.60
CA ASN A 345 -7.30 -19.48 -17.89
C ASN A 345 -8.17 -19.09 -19.09
N ALA A 346 -9.49 -19.27 -18.98
CA ALA A 346 -10.44 -18.91 -20.04
C ALA A 346 -10.41 -17.41 -20.42
N ASN A 347 -9.95 -16.53 -19.52
CA ASN A 347 -9.87 -15.09 -19.75
C ASN A 347 -8.52 -14.64 -20.31
N GLN A 348 -7.54 -15.54 -20.47
CA GLN A 348 -6.16 -15.17 -20.85
C GLN A 348 -5.91 -15.18 -22.37
N GLY A 349 -6.95 -15.19 -23.21
CA GLY A 349 -6.79 -15.12 -24.66
C GLY A 349 -6.02 -16.31 -25.28
N GLY A 350 -6.04 -17.48 -24.63
CA GLY A 350 -5.38 -18.70 -25.10
C GLY A 350 -4.13 -19.12 -24.30
N GLY A 351 -3.71 -18.32 -23.31
CA GLY A 351 -2.69 -18.70 -22.32
C GLY A 351 -3.26 -19.37 -21.07
N ILE A 352 -2.38 -19.82 -20.19
CA ILE A 352 -2.71 -20.16 -18.79
C ILE A 352 -2.27 -19.02 -17.87
N CYS A 353 -2.90 -18.95 -16.70
CA CYS A 353 -2.45 -18.08 -15.62
C CYS A 353 -1.02 -18.45 -15.20
N ALA A 354 -0.26 -17.44 -14.76
CA ALA A 354 0.90 -17.72 -13.93
C ALA A 354 0.45 -18.30 -12.57
N ASP A 355 1.42 -18.85 -11.84
CA ASP A 355 1.24 -19.40 -10.50
C ASP A 355 1.48 -18.31 -9.46
N TYR A 356 0.46 -17.95 -8.69
CA TYR A 356 0.47 -16.79 -7.80
C TYR A 356 0.40 -17.16 -6.33
N LYS A 357 0.99 -16.28 -5.52
CA LYS A 357 0.83 -16.24 -4.07
C LYS A 357 0.40 -14.84 -3.65
N VAL A 358 -0.34 -14.76 -2.55
CA VAL A 358 -0.89 -13.51 -2.02
C VAL A 358 -0.47 -13.24 -0.59
N ARG A 359 -0.45 -11.98 -0.21
CA ARG A 359 -0.35 -11.54 1.19
C ARG A 359 -1.31 -10.39 1.46
N PHE A 360 -1.59 -10.17 2.74
CA PHE A 360 -2.61 -9.24 3.18
C PHE A 360 -2.02 -8.20 4.12
N THR A 361 -2.62 -7.01 4.10
CA THR A 361 -2.43 -6.02 5.15
C THR A 361 -3.54 -6.15 6.17
N CYS A 362 -3.18 -6.28 7.45
CA CYS A 362 -4.13 -6.47 8.54
C CYS A 362 -4.23 -5.25 9.47
N PRO A 363 -5.41 -5.02 10.07
CA PRO A 363 -5.65 -3.90 10.97
C PRO A 363 -4.90 -4.05 12.31
N GLU A 364 -4.66 -2.91 12.96
CA GLU A 364 -3.91 -2.79 14.20
C GLU A 364 -4.38 -3.72 15.33
N ASP A 365 -5.69 -3.88 15.49
CA ASP A 365 -6.31 -4.71 16.53
C ASP A 365 -6.00 -6.21 16.34
N TRP A 366 -5.79 -6.65 15.10
CA TRP A 366 -5.34 -8.00 14.80
C TRP A 366 -3.84 -8.14 15.03
N CYS A 367 -3.04 -7.20 14.50
CA CYS A 367 -1.58 -7.23 14.59
C CYS A 367 -1.09 -7.14 16.04
N SER A 368 -1.78 -6.40 16.90
CA SER A 368 -1.41 -6.19 18.30
C SER A 368 -1.68 -7.39 19.23
N LYS A 369 -2.41 -8.42 18.79
CA LYS A 369 -2.81 -9.57 19.65
C LYS A 369 -1.63 -10.31 20.26
N CYS A 370 -0.59 -10.55 19.47
CA CYS A 370 0.63 -11.20 19.92
C CYS A 370 1.83 -10.60 19.20
N ARG A 371 2.10 -9.34 19.55
CA ARG A 371 3.11 -8.52 18.91
C ARG A 371 4.40 -8.49 19.71
N THR A 372 5.53 -8.59 19.02
CA THR A 372 6.85 -8.46 19.65
C THR A 372 7.19 -6.98 19.94
N PRO A 373 8.19 -6.72 20.79
CA PRO A 373 8.90 -5.44 20.79
C PRO A 373 9.48 -5.11 19.40
N TRP A 374 9.92 -3.86 19.24
CA TRP A 374 10.74 -3.46 18.10
C TRP A 374 12.17 -4.01 18.25
N PHE A 375 12.71 -4.50 17.14
CA PHE A 375 14.08 -4.97 16.99
C PHE A 375 14.80 -4.10 15.97
N ASP A 376 15.98 -3.67 16.36
CA ASP A 376 16.92 -2.85 15.61
C ASP A 376 18.28 -3.46 15.97
N ARG A 377 18.83 -4.23 15.04
CA ARG A 377 19.98 -5.11 15.22
C ARG A 377 21.13 -4.70 14.32
N ASP A 378 20.86 -4.00 13.22
CA ASP A 378 21.87 -3.61 12.23
C ASP A 378 21.69 -2.15 11.80
N ASP A 379 22.65 -1.29 12.17
CA ASP A 379 22.69 0.08 11.62
C ASP A 379 23.02 0.03 10.11
N PRO A 380 22.55 0.99 9.28
CA PRO A 380 22.69 1.01 7.81
C PRO A 380 24.12 1.20 7.25
N SER A 381 25.18 0.85 8.00
CA SER A 381 26.57 1.18 7.67
C SER A 381 27.09 0.44 6.43
N GLY A 382 27.39 1.20 5.37
CA GLY A 382 28.18 0.78 4.20
C GLY A 382 27.52 -0.17 3.20
N VAL A 383 26.67 -1.10 3.63
CA VAL A 383 26.14 -2.20 2.77
C VAL A 383 24.60 -2.24 2.72
N GLY A 384 23.94 -1.62 3.70
CA GLY A 384 22.48 -1.67 3.82
C GLY A 384 22.07 -1.84 5.29
N ASP A 385 20.78 -2.03 5.51
CA ASP A 385 20.19 -2.36 6.81
C ASP A 385 19.53 -3.74 6.73
N TYR A 386 19.90 -4.62 7.66
CA TYR A 386 19.64 -6.05 7.65
C TYR A 386 18.94 -6.56 8.92
N GLU A 387 17.65 -6.28 9.02
CA GLU A 387 16.76 -6.77 10.07
C GLU A 387 16.18 -8.17 9.78
N THR A 388 17.07 -9.14 9.57
CA THR A 388 16.69 -10.52 9.20
C THR A 388 16.21 -11.34 10.40
N LEU A 389 15.16 -12.13 10.22
CA LEU A 389 14.58 -12.97 11.28
C LEU A 389 15.60 -13.94 11.91
N PRO A 390 16.47 -14.64 11.14
CA PRO A 390 17.46 -15.53 11.73
C PRO A 390 18.41 -14.81 12.70
N LEU A 391 18.88 -13.61 12.35
CA LEU A 391 19.77 -12.83 13.22
C LEU A 391 19.03 -12.29 14.45
N ILE A 392 17.77 -11.90 14.30
CA ILE A 392 16.93 -11.44 15.40
C ILE A 392 16.66 -12.58 16.40
N LEU A 393 16.38 -13.81 15.92
CA LEU A 393 16.20 -14.99 16.78
C LEU A 393 17.46 -15.29 17.61
N ILE A 394 18.65 -15.09 17.04
CA ILE A 394 19.93 -15.28 17.74
C ILE A 394 20.16 -14.18 18.77
N ALA A 395 19.94 -12.92 18.40
CA ALA A 395 20.19 -11.76 19.27
C ALA A 395 19.17 -11.66 20.42
N TYR A 396 17.92 -12.02 20.15
CA TYR A 396 16.78 -11.85 21.05
C TYR A 396 16.00 -13.16 21.24
N PRO A 397 16.64 -14.21 21.79
CA PRO A 397 16.01 -15.52 21.94
C PRO A 397 14.74 -15.42 22.78
N LEU A 398 13.70 -16.18 22.37
CA LEU A 398 12.37 -16.24 22.98
C LEU A 398 11.57 -14.92 23.01
N GLN A 399 12.10 -13.82 22.47
CA GLN A 399 11.39 -12.54 22.31
C GLN A 399 10.64 -12.44 20.98
N VAL A 400 11.04 -13.24 20.00
CA VAL A 400 10.39 -13.42 18.70
C VAL A 400 10.10 -14.91 18.48
N CYS A 401 9.01 -15.22 17.79
CA CYS A 401 8.65 -16.59 17.43
C CYS A 401 9.44 -17.07 16.21
N ALA A 402 9.67 -18.37 16.10
CA ALA A 402 10.40 -18.96 14.97
C ALA A 402 9.63 -18.85 13.62
N GLN A 403 8.31 -18.72 13.67
CA GLN A 403 7.45 -18.56 12.49
C GLN A 403 6.46 -17.40 12.68
N PRO A 404 6.92 -16.15 12.50
CA PRO A 404 6.05 -15.00 12.51
C PRO A 404 4.98 -15.08 11.43
N ILE A 405 3.80 -14.53 11.73
CA ILE A 405 2.66 -14.53 10.80
C ILE A 405 2.54 -13.20 10.04
N ALA A 406 3.08 -12.11 10.60
CA ALA A 406 3.15 -10.80 9.97
C ALA A 406 4.35 -9.97 10.45
N ILE A 407 4.75 -8.99 9.66
CA ILE A 407 5.86 -8.07 9.95
C ILE A 407 5.41 -6.62 9.80
N GLU A 408 6.00 -5.77 10.63
CA GLU A 408 5.91 -4.31 10.57
C GLU A 408 7.31 -3.74 10.50
N VAL A 409 7.49 -2.74 9.64
CA VAL A 409 8.77 -2.06 9.45
C VAL A 409 8.56 -0.56 9.58
N THR A 410 9.41 0.09 10.35
CA THR A 410 9.45 1.55 10.46
C THR A 410 10.88 2.03 10.37
N THR A 411 11.10 3.27 9.94
CA THR A 411 12.35 3.95 10.28
C THR A 411 12.49 4.06 11.80
N ILE A 412 13.70 4.27 12.32
CA ILE A 412 13.93 4.46 13.76
C ILE A 412 13.11 5.64 14.33
N THR A 413 12.82 6.63 13.49
CA THR A 413 11.95 7.79 13.80
C THR A 413 10.45 7.47 13.83
N GLY A 414 10.04 6.26 13.42
CA GLY A 414 8.67 5.76 13.51
C GLY A 414 7.84 5.90 12.23
N THR A 415 8.44 6.27 11.10
CA THR A 415 7.72 6.34 9.81
C THR A 415 7.46 4.94 9.28
N PRO A 416 6.19 4.53 9.05
CA PRO A 416 5.88 3.21 8.47
C PRO A 416 6.46 3.04 7.07
N VAL A 417 6.94 1.84 6.78
CA VAL A 417 7.53 1.47 5.50
C VAL A 417 6.68 0.40 4.84
N LEU A 418 6.39 0.57 3.56
CA LEU A 418 5.68 -0.43 2.75
C LEU A 418 6.67 -1.25 1.90
N PRO A 419 6.29 -2.47 1.47
CA PRO A 419 7.21 -3.37 0.76
C PRO A 419 7.84 -2.82 -0.52
N ASN A 420 7.18 -1.84 -1.17
CA ASN A 420 7.58 -1.29 -2.47
C ASN A 420 8.51 -0.06 -2.37
N GLY A 421 9.14 0.15 -1.21
CA GLY A 421 10.12 1.22 -1.02
C GLY A 421 11.42 0.99 -1.80
N SER A 422 12.08 2.08 -2.19
CA SER A 422 13.35 2.01 -2.91
C SER A 422 14.43 1.31 -2.08
N GLY A 423 15.15 0.37 -2.69
CA GLY A 423 16.22 -0.40 -2.05
C GLY A 423 15.74 -1.56 -1.17
N ILE A 424 14.43 -1.72 -0.94
CA ILE A 424 13.89 -2.85 -0.18
C ILE A 424 13.96 -4.10 -1.05
N THR A 425 14.71 -5.11 -0.61
CA THR A 425 14.84 -6.41 -1.30
C THR A 425 14.18 -7.55 -0.56
N VAL A 426 14.02 -7.42 0.77
CA VAL A 426 13.28 -8.38 1.59
C VAL A 426 12.29 -7.61 2.46
N TYR A 427 11.03 -8.02 2.41
CA TYR A 427 9.96 -7.59 3.31
C TYR A 427 9.05 -8.80 3.49
N ASP A 428 9.42 -9.72 4.38
CA ASP A 428 8.70 -10.97 4.58
C ASP A 428 8.86 -11.42 6.04
N PRO A 429 7.79 -11.74 6.78
CA PRO A 429 7.90 -12.12 8.18
C PRO A 429 8.72 -13.38 8.47
N LEU A 430 8.92 -14.28 7.52
CA LEU A 430 9.74 -15.49 7.68
C LEU A 430 11.22 -15.25 7.33
N GLN A 431 11.54 -14.14 6.66
CA GLN A 431 12.92 -13.76 6.31
C GLN A 431 13.41 -12.54 7.11
N GLY A 432 12.51 -11.63 7.48
CA GLY A 432 12.76 -10.33 8.08
C GLY A 432 12.63 -9.18 7.08
N PHE A 433 13.52 -8.21 7.19
CA PHE A 433 13.59 -7.04 6.33
C PHE A 433 15.02 -6.77 5.89
N VAL A 434 15.20 -6.35 4.62
CA VAL A 434 16.50 -5.98 4.08
C VAL A 434 16.34 -4.78 3.15
N CYS A 435 17.14 -3.74 3.38
CA CYS A 435 17.34 -2.63 2.47
C CYS A 435 18.80 -2.61 1.98
N VAL A 436 19.02 -2.59 0.67
CA VAL A 436 20.34 -2.52 0.02
C VAL A 436 20.35 -1.55 -1.16
N ASN A 437 21.54 -1.14 -1.61
CA ASN A 437 21.75 -0.38 -2.85
C ASN A 437 21.06 1.00 -2.93
N GLY A 438 20.53 1.51 -1.82
CA GLY A 438 20.01 2.87 -1.66
C GLY A 438 20.62 3.55 -0.44
N ALA A 439 20.36 4.85 -0.25
CA ALA A 439 20.60 5.50 1.03
C ALA A 439 19.55 4.98 2.02
N CYS A 440 19.74 3.75 2.52
CA CYS A 440 18.84 3.12 3.47
C CYS A 440 18.81 3.97 4.76
N PRO A 441 17.64 4.51 5.15
CA PRO A 441 17.40 4.90 6.52
C PRO A 441 17.72 3.75 7.47
N ASP A 442 17.93 4.11 8.72
CA ASP A 442 17.97 3.17 9.83
C ASP A 442 16.54 2.70 10.14
N TYR A 443 16.29 1.39 10.01
CA TYR A 443 15.01 0.75 10.18
C TYR A 443 14.99 -0.18 11.38
N ARG A 444 13.78 -0.46 11.82
CA ARG A 444 13.51 -1.45 12.86
C ARG A 444 12.29 -2.24 12.49
N VAL A 445 12.27 -3.50 12.91
CA VAL A 445 11.20 -4.44 12.62
C VAL A 445 10.51 -4.92 13.88
N ARG A 446 9.26 -5.30 13.76
CA ARG A 446 8.58 -6.14 14.77
C ARG A 446 7.67 -7.11 14.09
N PHE A 447 7.34 -8.16 14.82
CA PHE A 447 6.63 -9.29 14.31
C PHE A 447 5.30 -9.48 15.03
N THR A 448 4.31 -9.97 14.30
CA THR A 448 3.12 -10.59 14.89
C THR A 448 3.37 -12.10 14.91
N CYS A 449 3.19 -12.71 16.07
CA CYS A 449 3.36 -14.13 16.30
C CYS A 449 2.00 -14.85 16.44
N PRO A 450 1.97 -16.18 16.29
CA PRO A 450 0.79 -16.97 16.63
C PRO A 450 0.39 -16.74 18.10
N ALA A 451 -0.91 -16.75 18.40
CA ALA A 451 -1.41 -16.49 19.76
C ALA A 451 -0.79 -17.41 20.84
N SER A 452 -0.41 -18.63 20.46
CA SER A 452 0.29 -19.58 21.34
C SER A 452 1.64 -19.06 21.84
N PHE A 453 2.30 -18.19 21.09
CA PHE A 453 3.58 -17.58 21.50
C PHE A 453 3.41 -16.62 22.67
N CYS A 454 2.35 -15.82 22.72
CA CYS A 454 2.11 -14.87 23.81
C CYS A 454 1.37 -15.50 25.00
N GLY A 455 1.01 -16.78 24.89
CA GLY A 455 0.45 -17.57 25.99
C GLY A 455 1.49 -18.05 27.00
N THR A 456 1.09 -19.00 27.84
CA THR A 456 1.99 -19.64 28.79
C THR A 456 3.03 -20.46 28.04
N LYS A 457 4.31 -20.14 28.21
CA LYS A 457 5.44 -20.86 27.61
C LYS A 457 5.97 -21.91 28.60
N CYS A 458 6.42 -23.04 28.08
CA CYS A 458 7.24 -23.99 28.81
C CYS A 458 8.56 -24.18 28.05
N VAL A 459 9.68 -24.22 28.77
CA VAL A 459 10.98 -24.58 28.21
C VAL A 459 11.25 -26.05 28.48
N THR A 460 11.87 -26.72 27.53
CA THR A 460 12.39 -28.07 27.75
C THR A 460 13.64 -28.02 28.61
N ARG A 461 14.19 -29.18 28.96
CA ARG A 461 15.59 -29.27 29.39
C ARG A 461 16.53 -28.89 28.23
N TRP A 462 17.78 -28.59 28.54
CA TRP A 462 18.84 -28.48 27.53
C TRP A 462 19.10 -29.84 26.87
N PHE A 463 19.40 -29.80 25.57
CA PHE A 463 19.79 -30.96 24.76
C PHE A 463 21.13 -30.65 24.09
N ASP A 464 21.96 -31.68 24.02
CA ASP A 464 23.31 -31.67 23.47
C ASP A 464 23.43 -33.02 22.75
N SER A 465 23.73 -33.01 21.45
CA SER A 465 23.69 -34.21 20.59
C SER A 465 24.95 -34.49 19.81
N ASP A 466 25.78 -33.49 19.59
CA ASP A 466 27.06 -33.63 18.93
C ASP A 466 28.16 -32.97 19.76
N ASN A 467 29.40 -33.05 19.29
CA ASN A 467 30.51 -32.39 19.95
C ASN A 467 31.18 -31.46 18.94
N PRO A 468 31.74 -30.33 19.38
CA PRO A 468 32.31 -29.30 18.48
C PRO A 468 33.48 -29.80 17.62
N ASN A 469 34.08 -30.95 17.98
CA ASN A 469 35.21 -31.55 17.28
C ASN A 469 34.81 -32.64 16.26
N THR A 470 33.50 -32.89 16.10
CA THR A 470 32.97 -33.85 15.13
C THR A 470 32.32 -33.11 13.97
N ASN A 471 32.51 -33.57 12.74
CA ASN A 471 31.86 -33.01 11.53
C ASN A 471 32.03 -31.48 11.29
N GLY A 472 33.05 -30.87 11.89
CA GLY A 472 33.43 -29.48 11.63
C GLY A 472 32.62 -28.41 12.36
N GLY A 473 31.84 -28.77 13.39
CA GLY A 473 31.07 -27.84 14.22
C GLY A 473 30.30 -28.53 15.36
N ASP A 474 29.56 -27.73 16.14
CA ASP A 474 28.57 -28.14 17.15
C ASP A 474 27.18 -27.76 16.60
N SER A 475 26.23 -28.69 16.57
CA SER A 475 24.97 -28.58 15.85
C SER A 475 23.80 -29.39 16.44
N GLU A 476 22.84 -28.68 17.02
CA GLU A 476 21.60 -29.26 17.56
C GLU A 476 20.41 -29.02 16.62
N LEU A 477 20.42 -29.68 15.46
CA LEU A 477 19.30 -29.59 14.51
C LEU A 477 18.03 -30.23 15.08
N LEU A 478 16.89 -29.52 14.99
CA LEU A 478 15.60 -29.99 15.50
C LEU A 478 15.22 -31.38 14.94
N THR A 479 15.51 -31.64 13.66
CA THR A 479 15.27 -32.94 13.02
C THR A 479 16.04 -34.08 13.70
N THR A 480 17.32 -33.85 13.99
CA THR A 480 18.18 -34.79 14.73
C THR A 480 17.67 -35.00 16.15
N LEU A 481 17.38 -33.90 16.86
CA LEU A 481 16.92 -33.95 18.25
C LEU A 481 15.56 -34.65 18.39
N LEU A 482 14.61 -34.43 17.47
CA LEU A 482 13.33 -35.14 17.46
C LEU A 482 13.51 -36.65 17.27
N GLY A 483 14.51 -37.06 16.49
CA GLY A 483 14.88 -38.47 16.32
C GLY A 483 15.52 -39.09 17.57
N LEU A 484 16.41 -38.34 18.25
CA LEU A 484 17.13 -38.82 19.45
C LEU A 484 16.26 -38.78 20.72
N TYR A 485 15.37 -37.80 20.83
CA TYR A 485 14.55 -37.54 22.01
C TYR A 485 13.05 -37.48 21.70
N PRO A 486 12.45 -38.54 21.14
CA PRO A 486 11.04 -38.56 20.75
C PRO A 486 10.14 -38.34 21.97
N GLY A 487 9.20 -37.38 21.86
CA GLY A 487 8.25 -37.04 22.92
C GLY A 487 8.79 -36.09 24.02
N TYR A 488 10.08 -35.74 23.99
CA TYR A 488 10.67 -34.75 24.90
C TYR A 488 10.72 -33.34 24.32
N ILE A 489 10.60 -33.22 22.99
CA ILE A 489 10.62 -31.97 22.25
C ILE A 489 9.30 -31.86 21.48
N CYS A 490 8.68 -30.69 21.54
CA CYS A 490 7.47 -30.42 20.77
C CYS A 490 7.80 -30.49 19.26
N PRO A 491 6.97 -31.16 18.43
CA PRO A 491 7.21 -31.24 16.98
C PRO A 491 7.31 -29.87 16.30
N ASN A 492 6.59 -28.87 16.82
CA ASN A 492 6.59 -27.50 16.33
C ASN A 492 6.93 -26.54 17.50
N PRO A 493 8.21 -26.37 17.86
CA PRO A 493 8.60 -25.47 18.95
C PRO A 493 8.30 -24.02 18.59
N LEU A 494 7.88 -23.23 19.59
CA LEU A 494 7.54 -21.81 19.41
C LEU A 494 8.76 -20.90 19.22
N GLY A 495 9.93 -21.36 19.68
CA GLY A 495 11.21 -20.66 19.62
C GLY A 495 12.34 -21.58 20.08
N ILE A 496 13.57 -21.12 19.96
CA ILE A 496 14.79 -21.83 20.35
C ILE A 496 15.71 -20.88 21.13
N GLU A 497 16.43 -21.44 22.10
CA GLU A 497 17.56 -20.81 22.76
C GLU A 497 18.77 -21.73 22.66
N ALA A 498 19.96 -21.14 22.50
CA ALA A 498 21.21 -21.86 22.40
C ALA A 498 22.25 -21.24 23.33
N GLN A 499 23.05 -22.09 23.97
CA GLN A 499 24.14 -21.68 24.86
C GLN A 499 25.25 -22.74 24.84
N THR A 500 26.46 -22.36 25.23
CA THR A 500 27.54 -23.31 25.47
C THR A 500 27.18 -24.23 26.65
N THR A 501 27.86 -25.38 26.76
CA THR A 501 27.75 -26.25 27.95
C THR A 501 28.18 -25.56 29.26
N SER A 502 28.94 -24.47 29.16
CA SER A 502 29.30 -23.59 30.28
C SER A 502 28.27 -22.50 30.60
N GLY A 503 27.18 -22.41 29.85
CA GLY A 503 26.05 -21.49 30.09
C GLY A 503 26.19 -20.10 29.47
N LEU A 504 27.09 -19.91 28.49
CA LEU A 504 27.19 -18.65 27.75
C LEU A 504 26.19 -18.66 26.59
N SER A 505 25.30 -17.68 26.52
CA SER A 505 24.29 -17.62 25.44
C SER A 505 24.94 -17.46 24.07
N ALA A 506 24.32 -17.99 23.02
CA ALA A 506 24.81 -17.85 21.65
C ALA A 506 24.99 -16.38 21.22
N SER A 507 24.20 -15.45 21.77
CA SER A 507 24.38 -14.01 21.55
C SER A 507 25.65 -13.43 22.20
N GLN A 508 26.17 -14.07 23.24
CA GLN A 508 27.32 -13.63 24.03
C GLN A 508 28.62 -14.34 23.66
N THR A 509 28.56 -15.44 22.90
CA THR A 509 29.77 -16.16 22.48
C THR A 509 30.65 -15.35 21.56
N GLY A 510 30.13 -14.25 20.97
CA GLY A 510 30.94 -13.26 20.27
C GLY A 510 31.79 -13.86 19.17
N ASN A 511 31.31 -14.92 18.49
CA ASN A 511 31.95 -15.42 17.28
C ASN A 511 31.94 -14.29 16.25
N VAL A 512 33.01 -13.49 16.24
CA VAL A 512 33.28 -12.57 15.15
C VAL A 512 33.29 -13.44 13.91
N PHE A 513 32.47 -13.10 12.93
CA PHE A 513 32.38 -13.90 11.71
C PHE A 513 33.22 -13.22 10.65
N GLN A 514 34.05 -14.01 9.97
CA GLN A 514 34.86 -13.55 8.84
C GLN A 514 34.24 -14.06 7.54
N VAL A 515 34.26 -13.22 6.53
CA VAL A 515 33.87 -13.63 5.18
C VAL A 515 35.06 -14.36 4.54
N THR A 516 34.77 -15.48 3.89
CA THR A 516 35.78 -16.21 3.12
C THR A 516 36.15 -15.44 1.84
N PRO A 517 37.24 -15.81 1.16
CA PRO A 517 37.42 -15.49 -0.25
C PRO A 517 36.24 -15.99 -1.10
N TRP A 518 36.16 -15.49 -2.32
CA TRP A 518 35.24 -16.01 -3.34
C TRP A 518 35.77 -17.34 -3.89
N PHE A 519 34.85 -18.26 -4.11
CA PHE A 519 35.06 -19.58 -4.70
C PHE A 519 34.24 -19.69 -5.97
N ASP A 520 34.88 -20.25 -6.98
CA ASP A 520 34.39 -20.45 -8.34
C ASP A 520 35.06 -21.75 -8.78
N GLN A 521 34.29 -22.84 -8.81
CA GLN A 521 34.74 -24.20 -9.08
C GLN A 521 34.22 -24.74 -10.41
N GLU A 522 32.99 -24.41 -10.78
CA GLU A 522 32.36 -24.93 -11.99
C GLU A 522 32.00 -23.82 -12.96
N ASP A 523 32.75 -23.72 -14.07
CA ASP A 523 32.32 -22.88 -15.20
C ASP A 523 31.00 -23.42 -15.80
N PRO A 524 30.13 -22.57 -16.37
CA PRO A 524 28.82 -22.95 -16.94
C PRO A 524 28.88 -23.84 -18.20
N THR A 525 30.02 -24.46 -18.50
CA THR A 525 30.25 -25.31 -19.68
C THR A 525 29.71 -26.74 -19.48
N GLY A 526 28.41 -26.86 -19.20
CA GLY A 526 27.79 -28.15 -18.91
C GLY A 526 26.29 -28.06 -18.56
N PRO A 527 25.78 -28.90 -17.63
CA PRO A 527 24.38 -28.91 -17.22
C PRO A 527 23.95 -27.68 -16.40
N GLY A 528 24.87 -26.76 -16.08
CA GLY A 528 24.63 -25.64 -15.19
C GLY A 528 25.95 -25.09 -14.63
N ASP A 529 25.88 -24.39 -13.51
CA ASP A 529 26.99 -23.90 -12.70
C ASP A 529 26.66 -24.16 -11.22
N ASN A 530 27.52 -24.96 -10.55
CA ASN A 530 27.25 -25.50 -9.22
C ASN A 530 28.40 -25.31 -8.24
N GLU A 531 28.28 -24.26 -7.43
CA GLU A 531 29.20 -23.95 -6.35
C GLU A 531 28.83 -24.67 -5.03
N LYS A 532 28.88 -26.00 -5.05
CA LYS A 532 28.48 -26.84 -3.91
C LYS A 532 29.50 -26.83 -2.78
N LEU A 533 29.04 -26.56 -1.55
CA LEU A 533 29.90 -26.50 -0.36
C LEU A 533 30.74 -27.77 -0.15
N PRO A 534 30.22 -29.01 -0.33
CA PRO A 534 31.05 -30.22 -0.20
C PRO A 534 32.24 -30.26 -1.17
N LEU A 535 32.10 -29.74 -2.39
CA LEU A 535 33.18 -29.70 -3.37
C LEU A 535 34.19 -28.59 -3.04
N ILE A 536 33.70 -27.45 -2.55
CA ILE A 536 34.52 -26.33 -2.06
C ILE A 536 35.35 -26.76 -0.85
N LEU A 537 34.77 -27.51 0.10
CA LEU A 537 35.48 -28.08 1.24
C LEU A 537 36.61 -29.04 0.83
N ILE A 538 36.44 -29.75 -0.29
CA ILE A 538 37.45 -30.68 -0.82
C ILE A 538 38.58 -29.93 -1.55
N ALA A 539 38.25 -28.96 -2.41
CA ALA A 539 39.27 -28.29 -3.21
C ALA A 539 39.99 -27.16 -2.47
N TYR A 540 39.31 -26.49 -1.53
CA TYR A 540 39.84 -25.40 -0.73
C TYR A 540 39.80 -25.72 0.77
N PRO A 541 40.46 -26.82 1.19
CA PRO A 541 40.49 -27.20 2.60
C PRO A 541 41.12 -26.06 3.41
N LEU A 542 40.52 -25.73 4.55
CA LEU A 542 40.93 -24.66 5.47
C LEU A 542 40.64 -23.21 5.01
N GLN A 543 40.04 -22.99 3.83
CA GLN A 543 39.61 -21.65 3.38
C GLN A 543 38.13 -21.38 3.58
N VAL A 544 37.34 -22.44 3.79
CA VAL A 544 35.91 -22.38 4.12
C VAL A 544 35.60 -23.35 5.26
N CYS A 545 34.74 -22.93 6.18
CA CYS A 545 34.30 -23.74 7.31
C CYS A 545 33.29 -24.80 6.87
N ALA A 546 33.23 -25.92 7.58
CA ALA A 546 32.32 -27.03 7.26
C ALA A 546 30.83 -26.67 7.42
N GLN A 547 30.52 -25.70 8.28
CA GLN A 547 29.17 -25.21 8.51
C GLN A 547 29.13 -23.67 8.49
N PRO A 548 29.10 -23.06 7.30
CA PRO A 548 28.90 -21.63 7.15
C PRO A 548 27.55 -21.17 7.67
N ILE A 549 27.47 -19.95 8.17
CA ILE A 549 26.22 -19.36 8.67
C ILE A 549 25.46 -18.55 7.60
N ALA A 550 26.16 -18.15 6.54
CA ALA A 550 25.58 -17.43 5.41
C ALA A 550 26.42 -17.70 4.15
N ILE A 551 25.77 -17.61 3.00
CA ILE A 551 26.38 -17.69 1.67
C ILE A 551 25.99 -16.42 0.90
N GLU A 552 26.97 -15.84 0.23
CA GLU A 552 26.79 -14.76 -0.74
C GLU A 552 27.12 -15.31 -2.11
N VAL A 553 26.27 -15.02 -3.10
CA VAL A 553 26.43 -15.47 -4.48
C VAL A 553 26.47 -14.26 -5.40
N THR A 554 27.42 -14.23 -6.33
CA THR A 554 27.51 -13.18 -7.36
C THR A 554 27.82 -13.81 -8.71
N THR A 555 27.48 -13.13 -9.80
CA THR A 555 28.08 -13.45 -11.10
C THR A 555 29.59 -13.22 -11.05
N ILE A 556 30.36 -13.82 -11.96
CA ILE A 556 31.81 -13.58 -12.06
C ILE A 556 32.15 -12.08 -12.20
N THR A 557 31.26 -11.33 -12.89
CA THR A 557 31.32 -9.88 -13.09
C THR A 557 30.91 -9.04 -11.86
N GLY A 558 30.45 -9.68 -10.79
CA GLY A 558 30.17 -9.06 -9.49
C GLY A 558 28.72 -8.60 -9.28
N THR A 559 27.77 -9.07 -10.08
CA THR A 559 26.34 -8.77 -9.87
C THR A 559 25.81 -9.69 -8.77
N PRO A 560 25.26 -9.17 -7.64
CA PRO A 560 24.71 -10.01 -6.58
C PRO A 560 23.53 -10.85 -7.07
N VAL A 561 23.54 -12.14 -6.71
CA VAL A 561 22.47 -13.11 -7.00
C VAL A 561 21.76 -13.35 -5.69
N LEU A 562 20.45 -13.14 -5.65
CA LEU A 562 19.60 -13.37 -4.47
C LEU A 562 18.83 -14.68 -4.63
N PRO A 563 18.44 -15.34 -3.54
CA PRO A 563 17.64 -16.56 -3.61
C PRO A 563 16.25 -16.26 -4.22
N SER A 564 16.11 -16.49 -5.52
CA SER A 564 14.88 -16.27 -6.29
C SER A 564 14.09 -17.58 -6.47
N GLY A 565 13.58 -18.14 -5.36
CA GLY A 565 12.71 -19.32 -5.39
C GLY A 565 13.26 -20.49 -6.21
N ASN A 566 12.40 -21.15 -7.00
CA ASN A 566 12.70 -22.39 -7.74
C ASN A 566 13.76 -22.28 -8.86
N GLN A 567 14.38 -21.12 -9.08
CA GLN A 567 15.43 -20.94 -10.10
C GLN A 567 16.80 -21.48 -9.68
N PHE A 568 17.05 -21.53 -8.37
CA PHE A 568 18.27 -22.11 -7.79
C PHE A 568 17.87 -23.26 -6.88
N PRO A 569 17.93 -24.52 -7.36
CA PRO A 569 17.59 -25.69 -6.56
C PRO A 569 18.29 -25.71 -5.20
N VAL A 570 19.49 -25.13 -5.14
CA VAL A 570 20.26 -24.94 -3.93
C VAL A 570 20.77 -23.49 -3.86
N TYR A 571 20.36 -22.77 -2.83
CA TYR A 571 20.94 -21.49 -2.40
C TYR A 571 20.92 -21.53 -0.88
N ASP A 572 21.87 -22.25 -0.30
CA ASP A 572 21.85 -22.60 1.13
C ASP A 572 23.28 -22.64 1.68
N PRO A 573 23.57 -22.02 2.82
CA PRO A 573 24.93 -21.94 3.34
C PRO A 573 25.55 -23.27 3.74
N LEU A 574 24.77 -24.33 3.94
CA LEU A 574 25.24 -25.68 4.29
C LEU A 574 25.32 -26.62 3.08
N GLN A 575 24.69 -26.26 1.96
CA GLN A 575 24.70 -27.07 0.73
C GLN A 575 25.52 -26.41 -0.40
N GLY A 576 25.59 -25.08 -0.43
CA GLY A 576 26.25 -24.26 -1.43
C GLY A 576 25.26 -23.57 -2.35
N PHE A 577 25.62 -23.47 -3.63
CA PHE A 577 24.77 -22.91 -4.68
C PHE A 577 24.70 -23.86 -5.87
N GLU A 578 23.54 -23.95 -6.49
CA GLU A 578 23.28 -24.79 -7.67
C GLU A 578 22.40 -24.01 -8.65
N CYS A 579 22.88 -23.87 -9.88
CA CYS A 579 22.12 -23.38 -11.01
C CYS A 579 22.14 -24.47 -12.08
N GLU A 580 20.96 -24.93 -12.51
CA GLU A 580 20.83 -25.87 -13.61
C GLU A 580 20.31 -25.16 -14.87
N ASN A 581 20.89 -25.50 -16.02
CA ASN A 581 20.40 -25.07 -17.33
C ASN A 581 19.05 -25.76 -17.60
N GLU A 582 18.05 -25.00 -18.05
CA GLU A 582 16.76 -25.55 -18.47
C GLU A 582 16.50 -25.26 -19.97
N PRO A 583 16.94 -26.16 -20.87
CA PRO A 583 16.83 -25.93 -22.32
C PRO A 583 15.38 -25.80 -22.84
N GLN A 584 14.40 -26.27 -22.07
CA GLN A 584 12.97 -26.23 -22.43
C GLN A 584 12.33 -24.86 -22.15
N SER A 585 12.83 -24.12 -21.15
CA SER A 585 12.38 -22.77 -20.76
C SER A 585 13.28 -21.66 -21.32
N GLY A 586 14.41 -22.02 -21.96
CA GLY A 586 15.38 -21.08 -22.52
C GLY A 586 16.34 -20.48 -21.48
N TRP A 587 16.32 -20.99 -20.24
CA TRP A 587 17.19 -20.55 -19.16
C TRP A 587 18.58 -21.18 -19.30
N ILE A 588 19.59 -20.32 -19.25
CA ILE A 588 21.00 -20.70 -19.23
C ILE A 588 21.63 -19.99 -18.03
N CYS A 589 22.29 -20.76 -17.18
CA CYS A 589 23.05 -20.28 -16.06
C CYS A 589 24.15 -19.33 -16.52
N GLN A 590 24.30 -18.23 -15.78
CA GLN A 590 25.49 -17.40 -15.87
C GLN A 590 26.63 -18.08 -15.12
N ASP A 591 27.80 -17.47 -15.19
CA ASP A 591 28.99 -17.87 -14.45
C ASP A 591 28.98 -17.18 -13.08
N TYR A 592 29.02 -17.96 -12.01
CA TYR A 592 28.78 -17.58 -10.63
C TYR A 592 29.95 -17.91 -9.71
N LYS A 593 30.04 -17.17 -8.62
CA LYS A 593 30.99 -17.41 -7.54
C LYS A 593 30.31 -17.20 -6.20
N VAL A 594 30.75 -17.97 -5.21
CA VAL A 594 30.19 -17.95 -3.86
C VAL A 594 31.23 -17.58 -2.82
N ARG A 595 30.80 -16.92 -1.74
CA ARG A 595 31.62 -16.82 -0.53
C ARG A 595 30.75 -17.03 0.68
N TYR A 596 31.39 -17.40 1.78
CA TYR A 596 30.73 -17.89 2.97
C TYR A 596 31.07 -17.00 4.15
N LYS A 597 30.18 -16.95 5.13
CA LYS A 597 30.45 -16.33 6.42
C LYS A 597 30.74 -17.42 7.43
N CYS A 598 31.97 -17.40 7.96
CA CYS A 598 32.51 -18.43 8.84
C CYS A 598 32.89 -17.85 10.21
N PRO A 599 32.87 -18.66 11.29
CA PRO A 599 33.38 -18.24 12.59
C PRO A 599 34.86 -17.85 12.53
N GLN A 600 35.29 -16.76 13.16
CA GLN A 600 36.70 -16.31 13.16
C GLN A 600 37.65 -17.30 13.86
N SER A 601 37.13 -18.17 14.72
CA SER A 601 37.88 -19.31 15.27
C SER A 601 38.44 -20.22 14.16
N PHE A 602 37.73 -20.35 13.04
CA PHE A 602 38.19 -21.08 11.85
C PHE A 602 39.33 -20.36 11.12
N CYS A 603 39.22 -19.04 10.93
CA CYS A 603 40.28 -18.25 10.28
C CYS A 603 41.59 -18.17 11.11
N ASN A 604 41.52 -18.26 12.43
CA ASN A 604 42.73 -18.32 13.26
C ASN A 604 43.50 -19.64 13.11
N ILE A 605 42.83 -20.73 12.72
CA ILE A 605 43.46 -22.02 12.43
C ILE A 605 44.26 -21.95 11.12
N SER A 606 43.74 -21.26 10.10
CA SER A 606 44.44 -21.10 8.81
C SER A 606 45.68 -20.21 8.87
N VAL A 607 45.68 -19.20 9.77
CA VAL A 607 46.88 -18.38 10.05
C VAL A 607 47.97 -19.20 10.75
N LEU A 608 47.61 -20.04 11.73
CA LEU A 608 48.57 -20.89 12.45
C LEU A 608 49.18 -22.00 11.57
N SER A 609 48.43 -22.55 10.61
CA SER A 609 48.98 -23.52 9.64
C SER A 609 49.93 -22.87 8.62
N ASN A 610 49.73 -21.60 8.27
CA ASN A 610 50.64 -20.86 7.39
C ASN A 610 51.94 -20.44 8.09
N VAL A 611 51.95 -20.31 9.42
CA VAL A 611 53.18 -20.06 10.19
C VAL A 611 53.98 -21.36 10.43
N SER A 612 53.32 -22.53 10.45
CA SER A 612 53.99 -23.81 10.69
C SER A 612 54.74 -24.38 9.46
N SER A 613 54.57 -23.80 8.28
CA SER A 613 55.33 -24.19 7.07
C SER A 613 56.69 -23.46 6.96
N GLU A 614 56.91 -22.37 7.70
CA GLU A 614 58.19 -21.64 7.73
C GLU A 614 59.12 -22.04 8.88
N VAL A 615 58.65 -22.77 9.90
CA VAL A 615 59.48 -23.26 11.01
C VAL A 615 59.88 -24.73 10.81
N LYS A 616 60.66 -25.00 9.77
CA LYS A 616 61.33 -26.31 9.57
C LYS A 616 62.84 -26.24 9.30
N ASN A 617 63.48 -25.10 9.58
CA ASN A 617 64.93 -24.94 9.46
C ASN A 617 65.54 -24.15 10.63
N ILE A 618 65.52 -24.72 11.84
CA ILE A 618 66.47 -24.32 12.88
C ILE A 618 67.18 -25.58 13.37
N THR A 619 68.31 -25.85 12.74
CA THR A 619 69.35 -26.77 13.23
C THR A 619 69.93 -26.21 14.53
N VAL A 620 69.92 -27.02 15.58
CA VAL A 620 70.74 -26.79 16.78
C VAL A 620 71.89 -27.79 16.73
N ASN A 621 73.10 -27.29 16.47
CA ASN A 621 74.35 -28.03 16.59
C ASN A 621 74.78 -28.10 18.07
N TYR A 622 75.27 -29.27 18.48
CA TYR A 622 76.46 -29.40 19.32
C TYR A 622 77.54 -30.13 18.52
#